data_AF-A0A0B2R653-F1
#
_entry.id   AF-A0A0B2R653-F1
#
_cell.length_a   1.000
_cell.length_b   1.000
_cell.length_c   1.000
_cell.angle_alpha   90.00
_cell.angle_beta   90.00
_cell.angle_gamma   90.00
#
_symmetry.space_group_name_H-M   'P 1'
#
loop_
_entity.id
_entity.type
_entity.pdbx_description
1 polymer ?
#
loop_
_entity_poly.entity_id
_entity_poly.type
_entity_poly.pdbx_seq_one_letter_code
_entity_poly.pdbx_strand_id
1 'polypeptide(L)'
;MVEAMGLPSEDIAEYPPVLAYSLEKRIISRFHVIKILKSKGLLDNSFHTGSFMTITEEKFLKKFVIDFQKDLPLLPDVYKDLIDYQKVM
;
A
#
# COMPACT_ATOMS: atom_id res chain seq x y z
N MET A 1 6.96 -3.83 -25.34
CA MET A 1 7.75 -4.75 -24.50
C MET A 1 6.79 -5.33 -23.49
N VAL A 2 6.41 -6.59 -23.74
CA VAL A 2 5.53 -7.40 -22.90
C VAL A 2 6.46 -8.21 -22.01
N GLU A 3 6.80 -7.68 -20.84
CA GLU A 3 7.60 -8.37 -19.83
C GLU A 3 7.08 -8.05 -18.43
N ALA A 4 5.81 -8.35 -18.17
CA ALA A 4 5.29 -8.39 -16.82
C ALA A 4 4.45 -9.67 -16.67
N MET A 5 5.13 -10.70 -16.15
CA MET A 5 4.55 -11.87 -15.49
C MET A 5 3.64 -12.74 -16.37
N GLY A 6 4.15 -13.90 -16.77
CA GLY A 6 3.45 -14.93 -17.56
C GLY A 6 2.19 -15.49 -16.90
N LEU A 7 1.14 -14.68 -16.88
CA LEU A 7 -0.22 -15.06 -16.52
C LEU A 7 -1.04 -15.16 -17.83
N PRO A 8 -1.75 -16.28 -18.06
CA PRO A 8 -2.50 -16.50 -19.29
C PRO A 8 -3.47 -15.35 -19.56
N SER A 9 -3.47 -14.87 -20.80
CA SER A 9 -4.12 -13.64 -21.26
C SER A 9 -5.65 -13.69 -21.31
N GLU A 10 -6.27 -14.79 -20.88
CA GLU A 10 -7.70 -15.05 -21.08
C GLU A 10 -8.54 -14.53 -19.89
N ASP A 11 -7.96 -14.34 -18.71
CA ASP A 11 -8.68 -13.87 -17.51
C ASP A 11 -8.62 -12.35 -17.27
N ILE A 12 -7.77 -11.61 -18.00
CA ILE A 12 -7.58 -10.15 -17.82
C ILE A 12 -8.47 -9.35 -18.79
N ALA A 13 -9.18 -10.04 -19.69
CA ALA A 13 -9.95 -9.41 -20.76
C ALA A 13 -11.20 -8.65 -20.29
N GLU A 14 -11.68 -8.86 -19.05
CA GLU A 14 -12.94 -8.24 -18.60
C GLU A 14 -12.78 -6.91 -17.86
N TYR A 15 -11.56 -6.46 -17.50
CA TYR A 15 -11.39 -5.14 -16.86
C TYR A 15 -9.95 -4.56 -16.98
N PRO A 16 -9.56 -4.05 -18.16
CA PRO A 16 -8.13 -4.05 -18.50
C PRO A 16 -7.27 -2.92 -17.89
N PRO A 17 -7.66 -1.62 -17.87
CA PRO A 17 -6.77 -0.57 -17.32
C PRO A 17 -7.19 -0.02 -15.95
N VAL A 18 -8.50 0.07 -15.67
CA VAL A 18 -9.00 0.73 -14.45
C VAL A 18 -8.71 -0.09 -13.19
N LEU A 19 -8.82 -1.42 -13.27
CA LEU A 19 -8.42 -2.30 -12.16
C LEU A 19 -6.91 -2.27 -11.96
N ALA A 20 -6.12 -2.32 -13.04
CA ALA A 20 -4.67 -2.21 -12.95
C ALA A 20 -4.24 -0.90 -12.27
N TYR A 21 -4.84 0.22 -12.66
CA TYR A 21 -4.61 1.53 -12.05
C TYR A 21 -5.04 1.60 -10.58
N SER A 22 -6.19 0.99 -10.24
CA SER A 22 -6.68 0.95 -8.85
C SER A 22 -5.79 0.07 -7.97
N LEU A 23 -5.26 -1.03 -8.52
CA LEU A 23 -4.30 -1.90 -7.86
C LEU A 23 -2.97 -1.18 -7.63
N GLU A 24 -2.46 -0.48 -8.65
CA GLU A 24 -1.23 0.30 -8.55
C GLU A 24 -1.34 1.37 -7.46
N LYS A 25 -2.42 2.15 -7.46
CA LYS A 25 -2.71 3.11 -6.38
C LYS A 25 -2.71 2.45 -5.02
N ARG A 26 -3.48 1.37 -4.86
CA ARG A 26 -3.57 0.64 -3.59
C ARG A 26 -2.20 0.12 -3.13
N ILE A 27 -1.36 -0.34 -4.04
CA ILE A 27 -0.01 -0.79 -3.71
C ILE A 27 0.85 0.41 -3.26
N ILE A 28 0.83 1.51 -4.01
CA ILE A 28 1.58 2.74 -3.71
C ILE A 28 1.19 3.31 -2.34
N SER A 29 -0.11 3.48 -2.07
CA SER A 29 -0.60 4.01 -0.79
C SER A 29 -0.17 3.12 0.39
N ARG A 30 -0.18 1.78 0.22
CA ARG A 30 0.34 0.85 1.23
C ARG A 30 1.84 1.01 1.45
N PHE A 31 2.62 1.16 0.38
CA PHE A 31 4.06 1.37 0.47
C PHE A 31 4.41 2.65 1.22
N HIS A 32 3.70 3.75 0.98
CA HIS A 32 3.90 5.02 1.67
C HIS A 32 3.71 4.89 3.18
N VAL A 33 2.61 4.27 3.62
CA VAL A 33 2.34 4.00 5.03
C VAL A 33 3.46 3.16 5.66
N ILE A 34 3.85 2.06 5.03
CA ILE A 34 4.89 1.16 5.55
C ILE A 34 6.24 1.87 5.65
N LYS A 35 6.57 2.73 4.67
CA LYS A 35 7.80 3.51 4.67
C LYS A 35 7.85 4.52 5.81
N ILE A 36 6.74 5.21 6.09
CA ILE A 36 6.63 6.11 7.26
C ILE A 36 6.78 5.31 8.56
N LEU A 37 6.08 4.18 8.70
CA LEU A 37 6.17 3.37 9.92
C LEU A 37 7.61 2.89 10.18
N LYS A 38 8.34 2.47 9.14
CA LYS A 38 9.76 2.14 9.24
C LYS A 38 10.62 3.36 9.59
N SER A 39 10.40 4.51 8.97
CA SER A 39 11.20 5.71 9.24
C SER A 39 11.01 6.26 10.66
N LYS A 40 9.82 6.08 11.24
CA LYS A 40 9.51 6.44 12.63
C LYS A 40 9.87 5.34 13.64
N GLY A 41 10.40 4.19 13.20
CA GLY A 41 10.76 3.07 14.06
C GLY A 41 9.57 2.31 14.67
N LEU A 42 8.36 2.55 14.15
CA LEU A 42 7.12 1.90 14.60
C LEU A 42 6.92 0.52 13.96
N LEU A 43 7.69 0.22 12.91
CA LEU A 43 7.70 -1.07 12.23
C LEU A 43 9.15 -1.51 12.01
N ASP A 44 9.43 -2.77 12.29
CA ASP A 44 10.77 -3.34 12.14
C ASP A 44 11.24 -3.23 10.68
N ASN A 45 12.52 -2.89 10.49
CA ASN A 45 13.17 -2.91 9.19
C ASN A 45 13.19 -4.30 8.58
N SER A 46 13.22 -5.36 9.40
CA SER A 46 13.12 -6.77 8.99
C SER A 46 11.74 -7.15 8.44
N PHE A 47 10.72 -6.29 8.61
CA PHE A 47 9.37 -6.54 8.15
C PHE A 47 9.34 -6.76 6.63
N HIS A 48 8.90 -7.96 6.24
CA HIS A 48 8.88 -8.41 4.85
C HIS A 48 7.83 -7.68 4.04
N THR A 49 8.29 -6.96 3.00
CA THR A 49 7.47 -6.11 2.14
C THR A 49 6.35 -6.88 1.43
N GLY A 50 6.54 -8.16 1.09
CA GLY A 50 5.49 -8.98 0.47
C GLY A 50 4.30 -9.27 1.40
N SER A 51 4.47 -9.19 2.72
CA SER A 51 3.43 -9.60 3.68
C SER A 51 2.22 -8.67 3.72
N PHE A 52 2.40 -7.38 3.43
CA PHE A 52 1.30 -6.41 3.41
C PHE A 52 0.62 -6.30 2.04
N MET A 53 1.22 -6.87 0.99
CA MET A 53 0.65 -6.85 -0.36
C MET A 53 -0.50 -7.87 -0.48
N THR A 54 -0.41 -8.99 0.23
CA THR A 54 -1.36 -10.10 0.12
C THR A 54 -2.57 -9.98 1.06
N ILE A 55 -2.55 -9.07 2.02
CA ILE A 55 -3.67 -8.88 2.95
C ILE A 55 -4.79 -8.02 2.34
N THR A 56 -6.02 -8.24 2.83
CA THR A 56 -7.19 -7.44 2.44
C THR A 56 -7.01 -5.98 2.86
N GLU A 57 -7.70 -5.08 2.19
CA GLU A 57 -7.66 -3.64 2.51
C GLU A 57 -8.10 -3.35 3.94
N GLU A 58 -9.18 -3.98 4.40
CA GLU A 58 -9.63 -3.86 5.78
C GLU A 58 -8.55 -4.25 6.79
N LYS A 59 -7.87 -5.38 6.57
CA LYS A 59 -6.77 -5.84 7.44
C LYS A 59 -5.59 -4.88 7.39
N PHE A 60 -5.27 -4.33 6.22
CA PHE A 60 -4.22 -3.33 6.07
C PHE A 60 -4.54 -2.06 6.86
N LEU A 61 -5.73 -1.50 6.67
CA LEU A 61 -6.18 -0.28 7.35
C LEU A 61 -6.15 -0.47 8.86
N LYS A 62 -6.72 -1.56 9.37
CA LYS A 62 -6.71 -1.83 10.81
C LYS A 62 -5.28 -1.88 11.35
N LYS A 63 -4.44 -2.75 10.78
CA LYS A 63 -3.11 -3.06 11.31
C LYS A 63 -2.09 -1.94 11.14
N PHE A 64 -2.13 -1.20 10.03
CA PHE A 64 -1.06 -0.26 9.66
C PHE A 64 -1.49 1.20 9.63
N VAL A 65 -2.80 1.49 9.68
CA VAL A 65 -3.30 2.87 9.66
C VAL A 65 -3.99 3.21 10.98
N ILE A 66 -4.99 2.42 11.39
CA ILE A 66 -5.80 2.69 12.58
C ILE A 66 -5.00 2.43 13.86
N ASP A 67 -4.32 1.28 13.96
CA ASP A 67 -3.58 0.91 15.17
C ASP A 67 -2.43 1.91 15.48
N PHE A 68 -1.87 2.54 14.44
CA PHE A 68 -0.82 3.57 14.56
C PHE A 68 -1.34 5.01 14.52
N GLN A 69 -2.65 5.22 14.41
CA GLN A 69 -3.23 6.56 14.29
C GLN A 69 -3.01 7.41 15.55
N LYS A 70 -2.80 6.77 16.71
CA LYS A 70 -2.48 7.48 17.96
C LYS A 70 -1.10 8.13 17.91
N ASP A 71 -0.13 7.44 17.32
CA ASP A 71 1.25 7.93 17.19
C ASP A 71 1.42 8.82 15.95
N LEU A 72 0.69 8.51 14.88
CA LEU A 72 0.72 9.21 13.60
C LEU A 72 -0.70 9.50 13.09
N PRO A 73 -1.35 10.57 13.57
CA PRO A 73 -2.73 10.89 13.22
C PRO A 73 -2.94 11.21 11.73
N LEU A 74 -1.85 11.50 11.00
CA LEU A 74 -1.85 11.80 9.56
C LEU A 74 -1.82 10.55 8.67
N LEU A 75 -1.63 9.33 9.21
CA LEU A 75 -1.58 8.11 8.41
C LEU A 75 -2.83 7.86 7.54
N PRO A 76 -4.07 8.11 8.01
CA PRO A 76 -5.25 7.97 7.17
C PRO A 76 -5.24 8.91 5.96
N ASP A 77 -4.72 10.13 6.13
CA ASP A 77 -4.64 11.13 5.07
C ASP A 77 -3.54 10.80 4.07
N VAL A 78 -2.41 10.25 4.54
CA VAL A 78 -1.38 9.70 3.65
C VAL A 78 -1.90 8.49 2.86
N TYR A 79 -2.64 7.59 3.50
CA TYR A 79 -3.22 6.42 2.81
C TYR A 79 -4.22 6.83 1.72
N LYS A 80 -4.95 7.92 1.92
CA LYS A 80 -5.88 8.49 0.93
C LYS A 80 -5.21 9.41 -0.10
N ASP A 81 -3.87 9.48 -0.08
CA ASP A 81 -3.07 10.40 -0.91
C ASP A 81 -3.49 11.88 -0.79
N LEU A 82 -4.07 12.27 0.35
CA LEU A 82 -4.43 13.66 0.67
C LEU A 82 -3.22 14.47 1.14
N ILE A 83 -2.23 13.77 1.70
CA ILE A 83 -0.95 14.33 2.15
C ILE A 83 0.18 13.57 1.49
N ASP A 84 1.14 14.30 0.93
CA ASP A 84 2.37 13.73 0.42
C ASP A 84 3.15 13.07 1.57
N TYR A 85 3.39 11.77 1.46
CA TYR A 85 4.09 10.98 2.47
C TYR A 85 5.51 11.52 2.77
N GLN A 86 6.15 12.19 1.81
CA GLN A 86 7.46 12.82 1.99
C GLN A 86 7.42 13.96 3.01
N LYS A 87 6.25 14.57 3.25
CA LYS A 87 6.05 15.61 4.26
C LYS A 87 5.86 15.04 5.67
N VAL A 88 5.59 13.74 5.78
CA VAL A 88 5.33 13.05 7.06
C VAL A 88 6.55 12.23 7.52
N MET A 89 7.37 11.75 6.57
CA MET A 89 8.67 11.13 6.85
C MET A 89 9.55 12.04 7.70
#